data_AF-A0A2D7M100-F1
#
_entry.id   AF-A0A2D7M100-F1
#
_cell.length_a   1.000
_cell.length_b   1.000
_cell.length_c   1.000
_cell.angle_alpha   90.00
_cell.angle_beta   90.00
_cell.angle_gamma   90.00
#
_symmetry.space_group_name_H-M   'P 1'
#
loop_
_entity.id
_entity.type
_entity.pdbx_description
1 polymer ?
#
loop_
_entity_poly.entity_id
_entity_poly.type
_entity_poly.pdbx_seq_one_letter_code
_entity_poly.pdbx_strand_id
1 'polypeptide(L)'
;MTFRISDQAFSHLVTPQKAILTLCLFAFLGCWPMNLIAQDSPDLAWKKPEGAALFEEGRGAFDAKEFANAVEKFKAARKQAKNRATRMHIDNWLLATEGANELNALIQQAKIGKESAAYRIGAKNYPRYSQSPIGPEYKKFLTEMETKLFVVLDDFERVSRRYSEKFGKKFIDDPKLVQQGKRALEWKVSSSASELKIKTLPRNMDSYKSLVMYLDMPKGGSAYQMVFVVPGTSDEGLSKVTTVQNAYIAQMKAHRGLKRIEVPLKNFKGQGNVEWARVKDFRIQFLGGKKFTAYIDFVALQK
;
A
#
# COMPACT_ATOMS: atom_id res chain seq x y z
N MET A 1 -40.70 49.40 20.06
CA MET A 1 -41.52 49.63 21.27
C MET A 1 -42.70 48.67 21.22
N THR A 2 -42.94 47.96 22.34
CA THR A 2 -44.21 47.31 22.79
C THR A 2 -44.82 46.22 21.90
N PHE A 3 -44.69 44.92 22.26
CA PHE A 3 -45.61 44.06 23.07
C PHE A 3 -46.58 43.26 22.17
N ARG A 4 -47.02 41.99 22.36
CA ARG A 4 -47.00 40.91 23.39
C ARG A 4 -47.41 39.58 22.67
N ILE A 5 -46.81 38.42 23.00
CA ILE A 5 -47.39 37.23 23.73
C ILE A 5 -48.49 36.48 22.95
N SER A 6 -48.22 35.29 22.39
CA SER A 6 -48.42 33.89 22.91
C SER A 6 -49.86 33.45 23.16
N ASP A 7 -50.24 32.30 22.59
CA ASP A 7 -50.79 31.18 23.37
C ASP A 7 -50.83 29.86 22.58
N GLN A 8 -50.62 28.78 23.34
CA GLN A 8 -50.56 27.38 22.93
C GLN A 8 -51.97 26.74 22.90
N ALA A 9 -52.01 25.56 22.25
CA ALA A 9 -52.55 24.29 22.78
C ALA A 9 -53.80 23.68 22.09
N PHE A 10 -53.59 22.44 21.59
CA PHE A 10 -54.41 21.22 21.68
C PHE A 10 -55.89 21.28 21.25
N SER A 11 -56.53 20.32 20.60
CA SER A 11 -56.26 18.97 20.05
C SER A 11 -57.63 18.44 19.59
N HIS A 12 -57.69 17.49 18.65
CA HIS A 12 -58.66 16.36 18.57
C HIS A 12 -58.48 15.73 17.18
N LEU A 13 -57.81 14.57 17.06
CA LEU A 13 -58.37 13.21 17.16
C LEU A 13 -59.31 12.85 16.00
N VAL A 14 -58.76 12.17 14.97
CA VAL A 14 -59.47 11.11 14.24
C VAL A 14 -58.47 10.01 13.85
N THR A 15 -58.58 8.87 14.52
CA THR A 15 -58.32 7.52 13.98
C THR A 15 -59.67 6.77 14.08
N PRO A 16 -59.99 5.80 13.20
CA PRO A 16 -59.56 4.42 13.48
C PRO A 16 -59.29 3.50 12.26
N GLN A 17 -58.32 2.60 12.45
CA GLN A 17 -58.29 1.14 12.22
C GLN A 17 -58.86 0.50 10.93
N LYS A 18 -58.01 -0.30 10.28
CA LYS A 18 -58.09 -1.77 10.03
C LYS A 18 -56.83 -2.18 9.24
N ALA A 19 -55.76 -2.73 9.84
CA ALA A 19 -55.57 -4.14 10.21
C ALA A 19 -55.95 -5.13 9.10
N ILE A 20 -54.94 -5.77 8.47
CA ILE A 20 -54.82 -7.22 8.24
C ILE A 20 -53.34 -7.54 7.88
N LEU A 21 -52.80 -8.50 8.63
CA LEU A 21 -51.54 -9.22 8.40
C LEU A 21 -51.58 -10.03 7.10
N THR A 22 -50.43 -10.38 6.51
CA THR A 22 -49.90 -11.77 6.41
C THR A 22 -48.68 -11.86 5.49
N LEU A 23 -47.54 -12.15 6.12
CA LEU A 23 -46.42 -13.02 5.76
C LEU A 23 -45.88 -13.16 4.31
N CYS A 24 -44.57 -12.89 4.22
CA CYS A 24 -43.49 -13.82 3.85
C CYS A 24 -42.84 -13.77 2.44
N LEU A 25 -41.52 -13.53 2.52
CA LEU A 25 -40.40 -14.23 1.89
C LEU A 25 -39.83 -13.74 0.53
N PHE A 26 -38.49 -13.63 0.56
CA PHE A 26 -37.48 -13.46 -0.50
C PHE A 26 -37.37 -12.05 -1.12
N ALA A 27 -36.20 -11.44 -1.30
CA ALA A 27 -34.82 -11.92 -1.17
C ALA A 27 -33.88 -10.77 -0.78
N PHE A 28 -33.02 -11.07 0.20
CA PHE A 28 -31.72 -10.45 0.40
C PHE A 28 -30.90 -10.57 -0.90
N LEU A 29 -30.59 -9.46 -1.57
CA LEU A 29 -29.43 -9.38 -2.45
C LEU A 29 -28.26 -8.84 -1.62
N GLY A 30 -27.50 -9.80 -1.11
CA GLY A 30 -26.39 -9.57 -0.21
C GLY A 30 -25.24 -8.80 -0.86
N CYS A 31 -24.83 -7.73 -0.20
CA CYS A 31 -23.42 -7.42 -0.03
C CYS A 31 -22.76 -8.63 0.64
N TRP A 32 -22.08 -9.46 -0.15
CA TRP A 32 -21.20 -10.46 0.41
C TRP A 32 -19.92 -9.75 0.88
N PRO A 33 -19.57 -9.82 2.18
CA PRO A 33 -18.21 -9.52 2.58
C PRO A 33 -17.32 -10.59 1.94
N MET A 34 -16.30 -10.17 1.19
CA MET A 34 -15.16 -11.04 0.88
C MET A 34 -14.43 -11.34 2.18
N ASN A 35 -14.98 -12.28 2.95
CA ASN A 35 -14.28 -12.91 4.04
C ASN A 35 -13.19 -13.81 3.44
N LEU A 36 -11.96 -13.57 3.88
CA LEU A 36 -10.86 -14.53 3.85
C LEU A 36 -11.36 -15.88 4.37
N ILE A 37 -11.51 -16.85 3.47
CA ILE A 37 -11.62 -18.28 3.77
C ILE A 37 -10.79 -18.98 2.71
N ALA A 38 -10.06 -20.03 3.11
CA ALA A 38 -9.23 -20.87 2.25
C ALA A 38 -9.91 -21.10 0.89
N GLN A 39 -9.18 -20.84 -0.19
CA GLN A 39 -9.68 -21.04 -1.54
C GLN A 39 -9.89 -22.56 -1.70
N ASP A 40 -11.12 -23.04 -1.49
CA ASP A 40 -11.50 -24.40 -1.88
C ASP A 40 -11.04 -24.57 -3.33
N SER A 41 -10.12 -25.53 -3.53
CA SER A 41 -9.59 -25.80 -4.86
C SER A 41 -10.78 -26.09 -5.77
N PRO A 42 -10.94 -25.39 -6.90
CA PRO A 42 -12.12 -25.56 -7.74
C PRO A 42 -12.22 -27.02 -8.16
N ASP A 43 -13.43 -27.57 -8.17
CA ASP A 43 -13.66 -28.93 -8.68
C ASP A 43 -13.17 -29.02 -10.13
N LEU A 44 -12.02 -29.68 -10.31
CA LEU A 44 -11.35 -29.78 -11.60
C LEU A 44 -12.07 -30.81 -12.45
N ALA A 45 -12.62 -30.35 -13.57
CA ALA A 45 -13.37 -31.18 -14.50
C ALA A 45 -12.59 -31.40 -15.79
N TRP A 46 -12.37 -32.66 -16.12
CA TRP A 46 -11.55 -33.08 -17.26
C TRP A 46 -12.39 -33.74 -18.34
N LYS A 47 -11.97 -33.60 -19.60
CA LYS A 47 -12.52 -34.33 -20.75
C LYS A 47 -12.11 -35.80 -20.72
N LYS A 48 -10.87 -36.05 -20.27
CA LYS A 48 -10.24 -37.37 -20.16
C LYS A 48 -9.45 -37.48 -18.86
N PRO A 49 -9.30 -38.68 -18.28
CA PRO A 49 -8.50 -38.90 -17.07
C PRO A 49 -7.05 -38.41 -17.21
N GLU A 50 -6.46 -38.52 -18.41
CA GLU A 50 -5.10 -38.04 -18.71
C GLU A 50 -4.91 -36.56 -18.37
N GLY A 51 -5.97 -35.73 -18.44
CA GLY A 51 -5.89 -34.32 -18.10
C GLY A 51 -5.52 -34.07 -16.63
N ALA A 52 -6.08 -34.88 -15.72
CA ALA A 52 -5.75 -34.82 -14.30
C ALA A 52 -4.31 -35.28 -14.06
N ALA A 53 -3.88 -36.39 -14.68
CA ALA A 53 -2.51 -36.90 -14.56
C ALA A 53 -1.47 -35.87 -15.04
N LEU A 54 -1.68 -35.26 -16.21
CA LEU A 54 -0.80 -34.20 -16.73
C LEU A 54 -0.76 -32.97 -15.83
N PHE A 55 -1.87 -32.63 -15.17
CA PHE A 55 -1.89 -31.52 -14.22
C PHE A 55 -1.04 -31.83 -12.98
N GLU A 56 -1.17 -33.04 -12.43
CA GLU A 56 -0.36 -33.50 -11.29
C GLU A 56 1.13 -33.59 -11.63
N GLU A 57 1.48 -34.14 -12.80
CA GLU A 57 2.87 -34.13 -13.30
C GLU A 57 3.40 -32.70 -13.44
N GLY A 58 2.57 -31.77 -13.92
CA GLY A 58 2.93 -30.35 -14.01
C GLY A 58 3.21 -29.72 -12.65
N ARG A 59 2.41 -30.04 -11.62
CA ARG A 59 2.67 -29.60 -10.24
C ARG A 59 3.97 -30.19 -9.70
N GLY A 60 4.20 -31.48 -9.90
CA GLY A 60 5.45 -32.14 -9.50
C GLY A 60 6.69 -31.52 -10.16
N ALA A 61 6.62 -31.24 -11.46
CA ALA A 61 7.70 -30.55 -12.18
C ALA A 61 7.90 -29.11 -11.70
N PHE A 62 6.83 -28.40 -11.34
CA PHE A 62 6.91 -27.07 -10.76
C PHE A 62 7.63 -27.08 -9.41
N ASP A 63 7.27 -28.00 -8.52
CA ASP A 63 7.88 -28.15 -7.20
C ASP A 63 9.36 -28.58 -7.31
N ALA A 64 9.69 -29.39 -8.32
CA ALA A 64 11.06 -29.76 -8.68
C ALA A 64 11.86 -28.64 -9.37
N LYS A 65 11.26 -27.45 -9.61
CA LYS A 65 11.85 -26.31 -10.32
C LYS A 65 12.18 -26.57 -11.79
N GLU A 66 11.56 -27.57 -12.39
CA GLU A 66 11.65 -27.90 -13.82
C GLU A 66 10.61 -27.09 -14.62
N PHE A 67 10.70 -25.76 -14.61
CA PHE A 67 9.62 -24.88 -15.10
C PHE A 67 9.28 -25.07 -16.58
N ALA A 68 10.23 -25.45 -17.42
CA ALA A 68 9.97 -25.75 -18.83
C ALA A 68 9.05 -26.99 -18.97
N ASN A 69 9.37 -28.07 -18.25
CA ASN A 69 8.56 -29.28 -18.20
C ASN A 69 7.18 -29.00 -17.60
N ALA A 70 7.12 -28.26 -16.49
CA ALA A 70 5.87 -27.85 -15.87
C ALA A 70 4.94 -27.09 -16.84
N VAL A 71 5.48 -26.14 -17.62
CA VAL A 71 4.73 -25.39 -18.64
C VAL A 71 4.14 -26.32 -19.70
N GLU A 72 4.92 -27.29 -20.20
CA GLU A 72 4.45 -28.24 -21.20
C GLU A 72 3.30 -29.08 -20.67
N LYS A 73 3.46 -29.63 -19.46
CA LYS A 73 2.44 -30.44 -18.77
C LYS A 73 1.16 -29.66 -18.49
N PHE A 74 1.26 -28.43 -17.97
CA PHE A 74 0.10 -27.57 -17.75
C PHE A 74 -0.61 -27.18 -19.05
N LYS A 75 0.12 -26.86 -20.12
CA LYS A 75 -0.50 -26.59 -21.43
C LYS A 75 -1.23 -27.82 -21.98
N ALA A 76 -0.67 -29.01 -21.80
CA ALA A 76 -1.31 -30.26 -22.19
C ALA A 76 -2.58 -30.55 -21.36
N ALA A 77 -2.51 -30.40 -20.03
CA ALA A 77 -3.66 -30.50 -19.13
C ALA A 77 -4.77 -29.51 -19.51
N ARG A 78 -4.41 -28.25 -19.82
CA ARG A 78 -5.34 -27.20 -20.23
C ARG A 78 -6.20 -27.58 -21.44
N LYS A 79 -5.64 -28.30 -22.42
CA LYS A 79 -6.38 -28.81 -23.60
C LYS A 79 -7.47 -29.82 -23.21
N GLN A 80 -7.22 -30.56 -22.13
CA GLN A 80 -8.13 -31.56 -21.57
C GLN A 80 -9.13 -30.98 -20.55
N ALA A 81 -9.06 -29.69 -20.22
CA ALA A 81 -10.02 -29.08 -19.30
C ALA A 81 -11.43 -28.98 -19.92
N LYS A 82 -12.44 -29.45 -19.18
CA LYS A 82 -13.85 -29.50 -19.61
C LYS A 82 -14.52 -28.13 -19.48
N ASN A 83 -14.33 -27.45 -18.35
CA ASN A 83 -15.01 -26.19 -18.04
C ASN A 83 -14.03 -24.99 -17.94
N ARG A 84 -14.60 -23.77 -17.87
CA ARG A 84 -13.82 -22.53 -17.75
C ARG A 84 -13.05 -22.45 -16.43
N ALA A 85 -13.64 -22.90 -15.32
CA ALA A 85 -13.00 -22.86 -14.00
C ALA A 85 -11.69 -23.65 -13.97
N THR A 86 -11.68 -24.87 -14.52
CA THR A 86 -10.48 -25.72 -14.63
C THR A 86 -9.42 -25.04 -15.50
N ARG A 87 -9.81 -24.43 -16.64
CA ARG A 87 -8.86 -23.68 -17.48
C ARG A 87 -8.26 -22.50 -16.75
N MET A 88 -9.07 -21.72 -16.04
CA MET A 88 -8.59 -20.57 -15.26
C MET A 88 -7.66 -21.00 -14.11
N HIS A 89 -7.96 -22.13 -13.46
CA HIS A 89 -7.09 -22.69 -12.44
C HIS A 89 -5.72 -23.06 -13.03
N ILE A 90 -5.69 -23.75 -14.18
CA ILE A 90 -4.44 -24.09 -14.88
C ILE A 90 -3.72 -22.83 -15.38
N ASP A 91 -4.46 -21.83 -15.86
CA ASP A 91 -3.89 -20.54 -16.28
C ASP A 91 -3.19 -19.82 -15.11
N ASN A 92 -3.69 -19.97 -13.88
CA ASN A 92 -3.02 -19.47 -12.67
C ASN A 92 -1.70 -20.22 -12.38
N TRP A 93 -1.65 -21.52 -12.63
CA TRP A 93 -0.42 -22.33 -12.52
C TRP A 93 0.60 -21.98 -13.61
N LEU A 94 0.14 -21.77 -14.85
CA LEU A 94 0.99 -21.25 -15.92
C LEU A 94 1.56 -19.87 -15.55
N LEU A 95 0.74 -18.98 -15.00
CA LEU A 95 1.21 -17.69 -14.50
C LEU A 95 2.25 -17.84 -13.38
N ALA A 96 2.11 -18.84 -12.51
CA ALA A 96 3.12 -19.15 -11.49
C ALA A 96 4.45 -19.62 -12.09
N THR A 97 4.44 -20.42 -13.17
CA THR A 97 5.69 -20.81 -13.86
C THR A 97 6.42 -19.61 -14.46
N GLU A 98 5.69 -18.64 -15.02
CA GLU A 98 6.26 -17.38 -15.52
C GLU A 98 6.89 -16.58 -14.36
N GLY A 99 6.14 -16.42 -13.26
CA GLY A 99 6.62 -15.72 -12.08
C GLY A 99 7.82 -16.39 -11.41
N ALA A 100 7.90 -17.72 -11.43
CA ALA A 100 9.03 -18.48 -10.87
C ALA A 100 10.32 -18.29 -11.70
N ASN A 101 10.21 -18.31 -13.02
CA ASN A 101 11.34 -17.99 -13.90
C ASN A 101 11.84 -16.56 -13.69
N GLU A 102 10.93 -15.60 -13.59
CA GLU A 102 11.28 -14.21 -13.29
C GLU A 102 11.95 -14.08 -11.92
N LEU A 103 11.37 -14.70 -10.89
CA LEU A 103 11.90 -14.69 -9.54
C LEU A 103 13.32 -15.27 -9.48
N ASN A 104 13.59 -16.38 -10.15
CA ASN A 104 14.93 -16.94 -10.26
C ASN A 104 15.92 -15.96 -10.89
N ALA A 105 15.52 -15.26 -11.96
CA ALA A 105 16.36 -14.24 -12.58
C ALA A 105 16.64 -13.07 -11.61
N LEU A 106 15.64 -12.63 -10.84
CA LEU A 106 15.80 -11.58 -9.82
C LEU A 106 16.74 -12.01 -8.69
N ILE A 107 16.63 -13.25 -8.22
CA ILE A 107 17.52 -13.83 -7.21
C ILE A 107 18.97 -13.84 -7.73
N GLN A 108 19.20 -14.24 -8.98
CA GLN A 108 20.55 -14.21 -9.58
C GLN A 108 21.08 -12.79 -9.74
N GLN A 109 20.23 -11.82 -10.14
CA GLN A 109 20.61 -10.41 -10.18
C GLN A 109 21.01 -9.88 -8.79
N ALA A 110 20.26 -10.24 -7.75
CA ALA A 110 20.58 -9.86 -6.38
C ALA A 110 21.95 -10.45 -5.94
N LYS A 111 22.21 -11.73 -6.26
CA LYS A 111 23.49 -12.39 -5.94
C LYS A 111 24.72 -11.71 -6.56
N ILE A 112 24.58 -11.12 -7.76
CA ILE A 112 25.68 -10.38 -8.41
C ILE A 112 25.73 -8.89 -8.01
N GLY A 113 25.11 -8.51 -6.89
CA GLY A 113 25.16 -7.17 -6.32
C GLY A 113 24.15 -6.17 -6.90
N LYS A 114 23.22 -6.59 -7.77
CA LYS A 114 22.18 -5.72 -8.36
C LYS A 114 20.87 -5.73 -7.56
N GLU A 115 20.96 -5.82 -6.24
CA GLU A 115 19.84 -6.02 -5.32
C GLU A 115 18.76 -4.95 -5.44
N SER A 116 19.14 -3.67 -5.50
CA SER A 116 18.18 -2.56 -5.64
C SER A 116 17.42 -2.61 -6.97
N ALA A 117 18.09 -3.02 -8.05
CA ALA A 117 17.45 -3.18 -9.35
C ALA A 117 16.50 -4.38 -9.35
N ALA A 118 16.93 -5.52 -8.80
CA ALA A 118 16.13 -6.72 -8.65
C ALA A 118 14.87 -6.46 -7.82
N TYR A 119 15.01 -5.80 -6.66
CA TYR A 119 13.88 -5.41 -5.82
C TYR A 119 12.88 -4.51 -6.57
N ARG A 120 13.35 -3.48 -7.27
CA ARG A 120 12.47 -2.57 -8.01
C ARG A 120 11.66 -3.27 -9.10
N ILE A 121 12.29 -4.19 -9.84
CA ILE A 121 11.59 -4.99 -10.87
C ILE A 121 10.59 -5.91 -10.18
N GLY A 122 11.02 -6.59 -9.12
CA GLY A 122 10.17 -7.51 -8.38
C GLY A 122 8.93 -6.85 -7.77
N ALA A 123 9.11 -5.73 -7.08
CA ALA A 123 8.02 -4.97 -6.47
C ALA A 123 7.00 -4.48 -7.52
N LYS A 124 7.47 -4.08 -8.70
CA LYS A 124 6.60 -3.67 -9.81
C LYS A 124 5.75 -4.83 -10.33
N ASN A 125 6.33 -6.02 -10.44
CA ASN A 125 5.70 -7.16 -11.09
C ASN A 125 4.90 -8.05 -10.13
N TYR A 126 5.21 -8.03 -8.84
CA TYR A 126 4.55 -8.85 -7.81
C TYR A 126 3.01 -8.80 -7.84
N PRO A 127 2.33 -7.65 -8.05
CA PRO A 127 0.87 -7.63 -8.14
C PRO A 127 0.30 -8.63 -9.17
N ARG A 128 1.00 -8.85 -10.29
CA ARG A 128 0.62 -9.84 -11.33
C ARG A 128 0.65 -11.27 -10.79
N TYR A 129 1.64 -11.61 -9.97
CA TYR A 129 1.85 -12.98 -9.48
C TYR A 129 1.27 -13.22 -8.08
N SER A 130 0.79 -12.18 -7.41
CA SER A 130 0.39 -12.20 -5.99
C SER A 130 -0.64 -13.28 -5.63
N GLN A 131 -1.57 -13.58 -6.53
CA GLN A 131 -2.65 -14.57 -6.36
C GLN A 131 -2.34 -15.94 -6.98
N SER A 132 -1.14 -16.11 -7.54
CA SER A 132 -0.70 -17.38 -8.13
C SER A 132 0.07 -18.23 -7.11
N PRO A 133 0.25 -19.54 -7.36
CA PRO A 133 1.03 -20.42 -6.47
C PRO A 133 2.45 -19.93 -6.13
N ILE A 134 3.11 -19.16 -7.00
CA ILE A 134 4.45 -18.58 -6.71
C ILE A 134 4.39 -17.31 -5.84
N GLY A 135 3.21 -16.72 -5.66
CA GLY A 135 2.99 -15.46 -4.94
C GLY A 135 3.66 -15.42 -3.55
N PRO A 136 3.53 -16.46 -2.70
CA PRO A 136 4.18 -16.48 -1.39
C PRO A 136 5.72 -16.44 -1.45
N GLU A 137 6.35 -17.22 -2.33
CA GLU A 137 7.82 -17.23 -2.48
C GLU A 137 8.32 -15.91 -3.05
N TYR A 138 7.58 -15.36 -4.02
CA TYR A 138 7.87 -14.04 -4.59
C TYR A 138 7.80 -12.95 -3.50
N LYS A 139 6.76 -12.97 -2.67
CA LYS A 139 6.61 -12.04 -1.54
C LYS A 139 7.77 -12.19 -0.55
N LYS A 140 8.18 -13.42 -0.23
CA LYS A 140 9.30 -13.69 0.67
C LYS A 140 10.59 -13.03 0.17
N PHE A 141 10.92 -13.20 -1.12
CA PHE A 141 12.08 -12.53 -1.71
C PHE A 141 11.99 -11.00 -1.59
N LEU A 142 10.82 -10.41 -1.85
CA LEU A 142 10.64 -8.96 -1.69
C LEU A 142 10.84 -8.50 -0.26
N THR A 143 10.26 -9.20 0.72
CA THR A 143 10.42 -8.88 2.14
C THR A 143 11.88 -9.02 2.61
N GLU A 144 12.60 -10.04 2.13
CA GLU A 144 14.04 -10.19 2.40
C GLU A 144 14.85 -9.02 1.82
N MET A 145 14.57 -8.64 0.56
CA MET A 145 15.19 -7.48 -0.07
C MET A 145 14.81 -6.17 0.63
N GLU A 146 13.57 -6.02 1.08
CA GLU A 146 13.11 -4.85 1.82
C GLU A 146 13.90 -4.68 3.12
N THR A 147 14.01 -5.76 3.89
CA THR A 147 14.77 -5.80 5.15
C THR A 147 16.25 -5.51 4.91
N LYS A 148 16.80 -6.02 3.81
CA LYS A 148 18.20 -5.82 3.45
C LYS A 148 18.48 -4.38 3.00
N LEU A 149 17.68 -3.87 2.08
CA LEU A 149 17.94 -2.61 1.37
C LEU A 149 17.41 -1.38 2.10
N PHE A 150 16.44 -1.52 3.00
CA PHE A 150 15.77 -0.38 3.61
C PHE A 150 15.84 -0.39 5.14
N VAL A 151 15.71 0.81 5.69
CA VAL A 151 15.34 1.04 7.08
C VAL A 151 14.02 1.78 7.05
N VAL A 152 12.97 1.09 7.51
CA VAL A 152 11.62 1.62 7.54
C VAL A 152 11.52 2.67 8.65
N LEU A 153 11.11 3.88 8.28
CA LEU A 153 10.85 4.96 9.22
C LEU A 153 9.40 4.95 9.68
N ASP A 154 8.47 4.66 8.77
CA ASP A 154 7.06 4.43 9.07
C ASP A 154 6.41 3.56 7.98
N ASP A 155 5.78 2.46 8.40
CA ASP A 155 4.99 1.55 7.56
C ASP A 155 3.47 1.70 7.81
N PHE A 156 3.07 2.56 8.73
CA PHE A 156 1.67 2.80 9.10
C PHE A 156 0.88 1.55 9.55
N GLU A 157 1.54 0.43 9.87
CA GLU A 157 0.87 -0.77 10.36
C GLU A 157 0.40 -0.61 11.81
N ARG A 158 1.14 0.18 12.59
CA ARG A 158 0.86 0.44 14.01
C ARG A 158 0.02 1.70 14.18
N VAL A 159 -1.21 1.52 14.68
CA VAL A 159 -2.10 2.63 15.02
C VAL A 159 -1.43 3.55 16.04
N SER A 160 -1.28 4.82 15.69
CA SER A 160 -0.62 5.83 16.52
C SER A 160 -1.53 7.02 16.73
N ARG A 161 -1.60 7.54 17.96
CA ARG A 161 -2.33 8.80 18.27
C ARG A 161 -1.82 10.00 17.46
N ARG A 162 -0.57 9.93 16.96
CA ARG A 162 0.03 10.92 16.05
C ARG A 162 -0.71 11.03 14.72
N TYR A 163 -1.33 9.93 14.29
CA TYR A 163 -2.03 9.78 13.03
C TYR A 163 -3.54 9.62 13.29
N SER A 164 -4.10 10.64 13.94
CA SER A 164 -5.52 10.68 14.29
C SER A 164 -6.27 11.72 13.47
N GLU A 165 -7.59 11.56 13.41
CA GLU A 165 -8.48 12.43 12.63
C GLU A 165 -8.38 13.90 13.08
N LYS A 166 -8.04 14.14 14.36
CA LYS A 166 -7.72 15.47 14.91
C LYS A 166 -6.64 16.21 14.10
N PHE A 167 -5.69 15.48 13.53
CA PHE A 167 -4.60 16.01 12.71
C PHE A 167 -4.80 15.75 11.21
N GLY A 168 -6.04 15.48 10.80
CA GLY A 168 -6.42 15.18 9.42
C GLY A 168 -5.87 13.84 8.92
N LYS A 169 -5.61 12.87 9.80
CA LYS A 169 -4.93 11.62 9.45
C LYS A 169 -5.77 10.40 9.84
N LYS A 170 -5.80 9.38 9.00
CA LYS A 170 -6.56 8.15 9.24
C LYS A 170 -5.87 6.96 8.57
N PHE A 171 -5.92 5.80 9.21
CA PHE A 171 -5.43 4.55 8.60
C PHE A 171 -6.50 3.97 7.67
N ILE A 172 -6.08 3.49 6.50
CA ILE A 172 -6.95 2.88 5.49
C ILE A 172 -6.37 1.57 5.00
N ASP A 173 -7.24 0.64 4.64
CA ASP A 173 -6.87 -0.74 4.27
C ASP A 173 -7.26 -1.01 2.79
N ASP A 174 -7.29 0.03 1.93
CA ASP A 174 -7.64 -0.10 0.51
C ASP A 174 -6.50 -0.76 -0.29
N PRO A 175 -6.70 -1.95 -0.89
CA PRO A 175 -5.66 -2.66 -1.62
C PRO A 175 -5.07 -1.90 -2.82
N LYS A 176 -5.76 -0.86 -3.32
CA LYS A 176 -5.24 -0.02 -4.42
C LYS A 176 -4.24 1.03 -3.94
N LEU A 177 -4.23 1.35 -2.65
CA LEU A 177 -3.43 2.41 -2.05
C LEU A 177 -2.34 1.84 -1.12
N VAL A 178 -2.59 0.67 -0.52
CA VAL A 178 -1.61 -0.08 0.26
C VAL A 178 -0.55 -0.66 -0.67
N GLN A 179 0.71 -0.29 -0.46
CA GLN A 179 1.87 -0.77 -1.19
C GLN A 179 2.68 -1.77 -0.37
N GLN A 180 2.70 -1.60 0.94
CA GLN A 180 3.27 -2.56 1.87
C GLN A 180 2.35 -2.81 3.07
N GLY A 181 2.45 -4.01 3.64
CA GLY A 181 1.63 -4.38 4.79
C GLY A 181 0.14 -4.51 4.45
N LYS A 182 -0.69 -3.98 5.33
CA LYS A 182 -2.16 -4.01 5.27
C LYS A 182 -2.76 -2.62 5.25
N ARG A 183 -2.00 -1.58 5.59
CA ARG A 183 -2.51 -0.24 5.81
C ARG A 183 -1.66 0.83 5.15
N ALA A 184 -2.34 1.88 4.71
CA ALA A 184 -1.72 3.15 4.32
C ALA A 184 -2.29 4.28 5.17
N LEU A 185 -1.67 5.45 5.10
CA LEU A 185 -2.16 6.64 5.78
C LEU A 185 -2.91 7.55 4.81
N GLU A 186 -4.22 7.71 5.03
CA GLU A 186 -5.01 8.80 4.46
C GLU A 186 -4.69 10.10 5.20
N TRP A 187 -4.43 11.16 4.43
CA TRP A 187 -4.08 12.47 4.94
C TRP A 187 -4.93 13.56 4.26
N LYS A 188 -5.87 14.13 5.02
CA LYS A 188 -6.66 15.31 4.67
C LYS A 188 -5.83 16.57 4.86
N VAL A 189 -5.14 16.95 3.78
CA VAL A 189 -4.29 18.12 3.71
C VAL A 189 -5.13 19.39 3.82
N SER A 190 -4.68 20.33 4.64
CA SER A 190 -5.26 21.66 4.82
C SER A 190 -4.21 22.60 5.41
N SER A 191 -4.51 23.90 5.59
CA SER A 191 -3.61 24.85 6.25
C SER A 191 -3.21 24.44 7.67
N SER A 192 -4.10 23.76 8.42
CA SER A 192 -3.83 23.27 9.78
C SER A 192 -3.29 21.83 9.83
N ALA A 193 -3.24 21.14 8.70
CA ALA A 193 -2.79 19.76 8.58
C ALA A 193 -1.93 19.58 7.31
N SER A 194 -0.98 20.49 7.08
CA SER A 194 -0.09 20.48 5.91
C SER A 194 1.24 19.78 6.16
N GLU A 195 1.51 19.36 7.39
CA GLU A 195 2.70 18.60 7.79
C GLU A 195 2.39 17.15 8.23
N LEU A 196 3.24 16.23 7.77
CA LEU A 196 3.42 14.89 8.33
C LEU A 196 4.84 14.77 8.89
N LYS A 197 4.96 14.51 10.19
CA LYS A 197 6.23 14.42 10.92
C LYS A 197 6.54 12.97 11.32
N ILE A 198 7.71 12.50 10.92
CA ILE A 198 8.29 11.20 11.28
C ILE A 198 9.42 11.43 12.27
N LYS A 199 9.27 10.91 13.50
CA LYS A 199 10.18 11.19 14.62
C LYS A 199 11.29 10.16 14.81
N THR A 200 11.10 8.94 14.31
CA THR A 200 12.06 7.86 14.53
C THR A 200 13.00 7.81 13.33
N LEU A 201 14.18 8.41 13.48
CA LEU A 201 15.25 8.36 12.48
C LEU A 201 16.45 7.59 13.04
N PRO A 202 17.21 6.90 12.17
CA PRO A 202 18.52 6.37 12.53
C PRO A 202 19.45 7.48 13.04
N ARG A 203 20.34 7.14 13.99
CA ARG A 203 21.28 8.12 14.58
C ARG A 203 22.28 8.68 13.57
N ASN A 204 22.68 7.87 12.59
CA ASN A 204 23.57 8.28 11.53
C ASN A 204 22.84 8.13 10.20
N MET A 205 22.77 9.22 9.44
CA MET A 205 22.11 9.27 8.13
C MET A 205 23.08 9.10 6.95
N ASP A 206 24.40 9.18 7.19
CA ASP A 206 25.44 9.16 6.14
C ASP A 206 25.53 7.84 5.40
N SER A 207 25.09 6.74 6.02
CA SER A 207 25.09 5.40 5.42
C SER A 207 23.94 5.16 4.43
N TYR A 208 23.02 6.11 4.26
CA TYR A 208 21.85 5.94 3.41
C TYR A 208 21.99 6.72 2.10
N LYS A 209 21.51 6.11 1.01
CA LYS A 209 21.60 6.68 -0.33
C LYS A 209 20.41 7.55 -0.68
N SER A 210 19.22 7.14 -0.28
CA SER A 210 17.97 7.79 -0.69
C SER A 210 16.87 7.66 0.35
N LEU A 211 15.88 8.56 0.27
CA LEU A 211 14.58 8.43 0.90
C LEU A 211 13.59 7.88 -0.12
N VAL A 212 12.80 6.89 0.28
CA VAL A 212 11.75 6.25 -0.54
C VAL A 212 10.41 6.34 0.16
N MET A 213 9.36 6.61 -0.60
CA MET A 213 7.96 6.54 -0.14
C MET A 213 7.00 6.34 -1.31
N TYR A 214 5.77 5.93 -1.01
CA TYR A 214 4.66 5.97 -1.96
C TYR A 214 3.71 7.09 -1.59
N LEU A 215 3.33 7.91 -2.57
CA LEU A 215 2.42 9.04 -2.37
C LEU A 215 1.39 9.09 -3.51
N ASP A 216 0.12 8.97 -3.18
CA ASP A 216 -1.01 9.27 -4.06
C ASP A 216 -1.52 10.69 -3.80
N MET A 217 -1.78 11.41 -4.89
CA MET A 217 -2.36 12.75 -4.87
C MET A 217 -3.41 12.92 -5.97
N PRO A 218 -4.44 13.75 -5.74
CA PRO A 218 -5.47 14.01 -6.73
C PRO A 218 -4.98 14.98 -7.80
N LYS A 219 -5.73 15.07 -8.91
CA LYS A 219 -5.52 16.13 -9.91
C LYS A 219 -5.70 17.50 -9.23
N GLY A 220 -4.70 18.38 -9.33
CA GLY A 220 -4.73 19.70 -8.69
C GLY A 220 -4.17 19.74 -7.27
N GLY A 221 -3.51 18.67 -6.81
CA GLY A 221 -2.72 18.68 -5.57
C GLY A 221 -1.62 19.76 -5.57
N SER A 222 -1.01 19.96 -4.40
CA SER A 222 0.03 20.98 -4.19
C SER A 222 1.44 20.44 -4.36
N ALA A 223 2.37 21.33 -4.69
CA ALA A 223 3.79 21.08 -4.48
C ALA A 223 4.06 20.83 -2.98
N TYR A 224 5.14 20.11 -2.68
CA TYR A 224 5.50 19.75 -1.33
C TYR A 224 7.01 19.76 -1.16
N GLN A 225 7.45 19.83 0.07
CA GLN A 225 8.85 19.71 0.42
C GLN A 225 9.08 18.58 1.40
N MET A 226 10.21 17.93 1.24
CA MET A 226 10.74 16.94 2.17
C MET A 226 11.85 17.59 2.97
N VAL A 227 11.77 17.55 4.29
CA VAL A 227 12.61 18.33 5.20
C VAL A 227 13.19 17.41 6.26
N PHE A 228 14.51 17.25 6.27
CA PHE A 228 15.23 16.71 7.42
C PHE A 228 15.67 17.86 8.31
N VAL A 229 15.15 17.90 9.54
CA VAL A 229 15.42 18.99 10.48
C VAL A 229 16.64 18.66 11.32
N VAL A 230 17.54 19.63 11.37
CA VAL A 230 18.68 19.66 12.28
C VAL A 230 18.34 20.65 13.41
N PRO A 231 18.36 20.22 14.69
CA PRO A 231 18.13 21.14 15.80
C PRO A 231 19.24 22.21 15.84
N GLY A 232 18.89 23.39 16.35
CA GLY A 232 19.86 24.46 16.64
C GLY A 232 20.82 24.08 17.76
N THR A 233 21.64 25.02 18.21
CA THR A 233 22.55 24.84 19.36
C THR A 233 21.84 24.66 20.70
N SER A 234 20.50 24.82 20.76
CA SER A 234 19.68 24.45 21.91
C SER A 234 18.75 23.28 21.56
N ASP A 235 18.76 22.24 22.41
CA ASP A 235 17.95 21.02 22.28
C ASP A 235 16.42 21.26 22.45
N GLU A 236 15.99 22.46 22.86
CA GLU A 236 14.62 22.74 23.30
C GLU A 236 13.66 23.30 22.22
N GLY A 237 14.15 23.63 21.03
CA GLY A 237 13.40 24.49 20.09
C GLY A 237 12.40 23.85 19.12
N LEU A 238 11.98 22.58 19.28
CA LEU A 238 11.25 21.86 18.22
C LEU A 238 9.72 22.11 18.15
N SER A 239 9.16 22.93 19.03
CA SER A 239 7.69 23.04 19.21
C SER A 239 7.00 24.22 18.52
N LYS A 240 7.73 25.26 18.05
CA LYS A 240 7.10 26.47 17.45
C LYS A 240 7.93 27.19 16.37
N VAL A 241 8.73 26.47 15.59
CA VAL A 241 9.53 27.12 14.53
C VAL A 241 8.81 27.01 13.20
N THR A 242 8.19 28.11 12.75
CA THR A 242 7.57 28.29 11.42
C THR A 242 8.60 28.32 10.29
N THR A 243 9.88 28.55 10.59
CA THR A 243 11.00 28.60 9.64
C THR A 243 12.15 27.75 10.16
N VAL A 244 12.24 26.50 9.72
CA VAL A 244 13.35 25.62 10.11
C VAL A 244 14.67 26.28 9.66
N GLN A 245 15.49 26.72 10.62
CA GLN A 245 16.73 27.44 10.33
C GLN A 245 17.82 26.51 9.78
N ASN A 246 17.93 25.30 10.34
CA ASN A 246 18.90 24.28 9.93
C ASN A 246 18.17 23.05 9.37
N ALA A 247 18.23 22.83 8.07
CA ALA A 247 17.57 21.69 7.44
C ALA A 247 18.21 21.26 6.11
N TYR A 248 18.01 20.00 5.76
CA TYR A 248 18.15 19.53 4.39
C TYR A 248 16.76 19.49 3.73
N ILE A 249 16.61 20.17 2.59
CA ILE A 249 15.32 20.38 1.93
C ILE A 249 15.37 19.87 0.49
N ALA A 250 14.38 19.06 0.11
CA ALA A 250 14.10 18.70 -1.28
C ALA A 250 12.71 19.21 -1.68
N GLN A 251 12.65 20.04 -2.71
CA GLN A 251 11.40 20.59 -3.27
C GLN A 251 10.84 19.63 -4.32
N MET A 252 9.56 19.31 -4.19
CA MET A 252 8.86 18.35 -5.04
C MET A 252 7.67 19.00 -5.74
N LYS A 253 7.50 18.69 -7.02
CA LYS A 253 6.33 19.13 -7.79
C LYS A 253 5.11 18.28 -7.42
N ALA A 254 3.93 18.86 -7.55
CA ALA A 254 2.69 18.10 -7.48
C ALA A 254 2.65 17.03 -8.58
N HIS A 255 1.99 15.90 -8.28
CA HIS A 255 1.70 14.86 -9.25
C HIS A 255 0.29 14.33 -9.02
N ARG A 256 -0.20 13.53 -9.99
CA ARG A 256 -1.49 12.84 -9.89
C ARG A 256 -1.26 11.34 -9.79
N GLY A 257 -2.07 10.69 -8.96
CA GLY A 257 -2.09 9.25 -8.75
C GLY A 257 -0.92 8.78 -7.89
N LEU A 258 -0.96 7.50 -7.56
CA LEU A 258 0.02 6.83 -6.74
C LEU A 258 1.37 6.78 -7.47
N LYS A 259 2.40 7.29 -6.81
CA LYS A 259 3.78 7.20 -7.30
C LYS A 259 4.73 6.77 -6.22
N ARG A 260 5.68 5.91 -6.59
CA ARG A 260 6.91 5.71 -5.84
C ARG A 260 7.80 6.92 -6.04
N ILE A 261 8.16 7.57 -4.95
CA ILE A 261 9.09 8.68 -4.91
C ILE A 261 10.39 8.16 -4.32
N GLU A 262 11.50 8.44 -4.99
CA GLU A 262 12.84 8.16 -4.52
C GLU A 262 13.68 9.42 -4.70
N VAL A 263 14.22 9.94 -3.60
CA VAL A 263 15.07 11.14 -3.61
C VAL A 263 16.42 10.77 -3.00
N PRO A 264 17.51 10.77 -3.79
CA PRO A 264 18.86 10.62 -3.26
C PRO A 264 19.12 11.67 -2.17
N LEU A 265 19.68 11.26 -1.02
CA LEU A 265 19.93 12.19 0.09
C LEU A 265 20.86 13.34 -0.33
N LYS A 266 21.81 13.06 -1.23
CA LYS A 266 22.69 14.08 -1.85
C LYS A 266 21.95 15.18 -2.62
N ASN A 267 20.69 14.96 -3.00
CA ASN A 267 19.88 15.95 -3.73
C ASN A 267 19.14 16.91 -2.79
N PHE A 268 19.16 16.67 -1.47
CA PHE A 268 18.61 17.62 -0.52
C PHE A 268 19.58 18.78 -0.33
N LYS A 269 19.08 20.01 -0.43
CA LYS A 269 19.87 21.22 -0.24
C LYS A 269 19.95 21.56 1.23
N GLY A 270 21.17 21.68 1.76
CA GLY A 270 21.40 22.18 3.11
C GLY A 270 21.09 23.67 3.22
N GLN A 271 20.44 24.05 4.32
CA GLN A 271 20.17 25.42 4.72
C GLN A 271 20.64 25.59 6.16
N GLY A 272 21.47 26.60 6.43
CA GLY A 272 22.03 26.84 7.77
C GLY A 272 23.21 25.91 8.10
N ASN A 273 23.46 25.71 9.39
CA ASN A 273 24.51 24.81 9.88
C ASN A 273 23.96 23.38 10.00
N VAL A 274 24.17 22.58 8.96
CA VAL A 274 23.57 21.25 8.81
C VAL A 274 24.62 20.16 8.69
N GLU A 275 24.36 19.07 9.43
CA GLU A 275 25.11 17.82 9.33
C GLU A 275 24.11 16.66 9.44
N TRP A 276 24.27 15.64 8.61
CA TRP A 276 23.41 14.46 8.57
C TRP A 276 23.37 13.71 9.92
N ALA A 277 24.49 13.66 10.64
CA ALA A 277 24.60 13.08 11.98
C ALA A 277 23.74 13.80 13.04
N ARG A 278 23.35 15.06 12.80
CA ARG A 278 22.56 15.86 13.74
C ARG A 278 21.06 15.86 13.43
N VAL A 279 20.63 15.24 12.33
CA VAL A 279 19.22 15.18 11.95
C VAL A 279 18.40 14.47 13.04
N LYS A 280 17.26 15.05 13.44
CA LYS A 280 16.38 14.50 14.49
C LYS A 280 14.98 14.19 14.03
N ASP A 281 14.47 14.89 13.03
CA ASP A 281 13.14 14.63 12.49
C ASP A 281 13.10 14.77 10.98
N PHE A 282 12.16 14.03 10.39
CA PHE A 282 11.84 14.09 8.97
C PHE A 282 10.40 14.55 8.81
N ARG A 283 10.16 15.42 7.83
CA ARG A 283 8.85 16.01 7.59
C ARG A 283 8.53 16.05 6.11
N ILE A 284 7.26 15.85 5.81
CA ILE A 284 6.67 16.10 4.50
C ILE A 284 5.69 17.25 4.69
N GLN A 285 5.86 18.33 3.93
CA GLN A 285 5.08 19.55 4.05
C GLN A 285 4.49 19.98 2.72
N PHE A 286 3.17 20.03 2.61
CA PHE A 286 2.49 20.57 1.43
C PHE A 286 2.49 22.10 1.43
N LEU A 287 2.73 22.68 0.26
CA LEU A 287 2.81 24.12 0.04
C LEU A 287 1.46 24.71 -0.41
N GLY A 288 1.21 25.97 -0.08
CA GLY A 288 0.09 26.74 -0.66
C GLY A 288 -1.31 26.49 -0.08
N GLY A 289 -1.43 25.82 1.08
CA GLY A 289 -2.66 25.79 1.90
C GLY A 289 -3.92 25.16 1.27
N LYS A 290 -3.82 24.61 0.06
CA LYS A 290 -4.95 23.94 -0.63
C LYS A 290 -5.43 22.73 0.16
N LYS A 291 -6.75 22.48 0.11
CA LYS A 291 -7.37 21.32 0.73
C LYS A 291 -7.49 20.19 -0.28
N PHE A 292 -7.01 18.99 0.08
CA PHE A 292 -7.16 17.77 -0.69
C PHE A 292 -6.83 16.54 0.17
N THR A 293 -7.13 15.35 -0.31
CA THR A 293 -6.75 14.10 0.35
C THR A 293 -5.55 13.50 -0.37
N ALA A 294 -4.47 13.23 0.36
CA ALA A 294 -3.32 12.46 -0.11
C ALA A 294 -3.29 11.11 0.62
N TYR A 295 -2.63 10.13 0.02
CA TYR A 295 -2.36 8.84 0.67
C TYR A 295 -0.88 8.56 0.65
N ILE A 296 -0.31 8.16 1.77
CA ILE A 296 1.12 7.86 1.90
C ILE A 296 1.32 6.47 2.49
N ASP A 297 2.33 5.78 1.99
CA ASP A 297 2.74 4.48 2.47
C ASP A 297 4.27 4.28 2.39
N PHE A 298 4.80 3.40 3.23
CA PHE A 298 6.18 2.92 3.29
C PHE A 298 7.24 4.01 3.19
N VAL A 299 7.36 4.84 4.24
CA VAL A 299 8.43 5.83 4.34
C VAL A 299 9.70 5.14 4.85
N ALA A 300 10.74 5.09 4.02
CA ALA A 300 11.95 4.34 4.34
C ALA A 300 13.22 5.01 3.80
N LEU A 301 14.36 4.71 4.42
CA LEU A 301 15.69 5.07 3.92
C LEU A 301 16.32 3.87 3.25
N GLN A 302 16.87 4.06 2.05
CA GLN A 302 17.63 3.04 1.34
C GLN A 302 19.09 3.07 1.75
N LYS A 303 19.65 1.91 2.10
CA LYS A 303 21.08 1.70 2.41
C LYS A 303 21.97 1.73 1.16
#